data_AF-A0A2D6VIR2-F1
#
_entry.id   AF-A0A2D6VIR2-F1
#
_cell.length_a   1.000
_cell.length_b   1.000
_cell.length_c   1.000
_cell.angle_alpha   90.00
_cell.angle_beta   90.00
_cell.angle_gamma   90.00
#
_symmetry.space_group_name_H-M   'P 1'
#
loop_
_entity.id
_entity.type
_entity.pdbx_description
1 polymer ?
#
loop_
_entity_poly.entity_id
_entity_poly.type
_entity_poly.pdbx_seq_one_letter_code
_entity_poly.pdbx_strand_id
1 'polypeptide(L)'
;MKVNYSMAKGRASPHCITWVYRKKRYRKYFRSRLDALRFRNDKEQELGIVQRTGIENELLFWLLGEINDKLNTMEEKIGRLETSILNQEESLKEIKKPPAPKILRISEAAKVLRVSSRKLYYLLDKGVFKRYKLPHTRTTFIKLNEVEKALGTENVEDLLR
;
A
#
# COMPACT_ATOMS: atom_id res chain seq x y z
N MET A 1 -55.96 -7.59 -17.07
CA MET A 1 -55.78 -8.91 -16.41
C MET A 1 -56.25 -8.80 -14.96
N LYS A 2 -57.30 -9.52 -14.57
CA LYS A 2 -57.75 -9.61 -13.16
C LYS A 2 -56.85 -10.62 -12.44
N VAL A 3 -56.06 -10.18 -11.47
CA VAL A 3 -55.17 -11.04 -10.69
C VAL A 3 -55.82 -11.28 -9.32
N ASN A 4 -56.22 -12.52 -9.04
CA ASN A 4 -56.74 -12.91 -7.73
C ASN A 4 -55.58 -13.39 -6.84
N TYR A 5 -55.44 -12.77 -5.67
CA TYR A 5 -54.49 -13.19 -4.64
C TYR A 5 -55.16 -14.19 -3.71
N SER A 6 -54.63 -15.42 -3.62
CA SER A 6 -55.15 -16.44 -2.70
C SER A 6 -54.53 -16.28 -1.30
N MET A 7 -55.37 -15.97 -0.31
CA MET A 7 -55.04 -15.94 1.14
C MET A 7 -54.91 -17.35 1.77
N ALA A 8 -54.33 -18.31 1.07
CA ALA A 8 -54.20 -19.68 1.58
C ALA A 8 -52.96 -19.82 2.47
N LYS A 9 -53.16 -20.01 3.78
CA LYS A 9 -52.07 -20.35 4.74
C LYS A 9 -51.33 -21.60 4.23
N GLY A 10 -50.03 -21.45 3.93
CA GLY A 10 -49.16 -22.55 3.48
C GLY A 10 -48.89 -22.64 1.98
N ARG A 11 -49.49 -21.78 1.13
CA ARG A 11 -49.11 -21.65 -0.28
C ARG A 11 -48.36 -20.34 -0.52
N ALA A 12 -47.08 -20.43 -0.88
CA ALA A 12 -46.36 -19.28 -1.44
C ALA A 12 -46.98 -18.96 -2.80
N SER A 13 -47.60 -17.79 -2.95
CA SER A 13 -48.05 -17.32 -4.26
C SER A 13 -46.86 -17.30 -5.23
N PRO A 14 -47.06 -17.45 -6.55
CA PRO A 14 -45.98 -17.29 -7.52
C PRO A 14 -45.30 -15.91 -7.48
N HIS A 15 -45.89 -14.95 -6.76
CA HIS A 15 -45.36 -13.61 -6.50
C HIS A 15 -44.77 -13.44 -5.08
N CYS A 16 -44.78 -14.48 -4.23
CA CYS A 16 -44.16 -14.45 -2.91
C CYS A 16 -42.66 -14.76 -3.02
N ILE A 17 -41.83 -13.80 -2.63
CA ILE A 17 -40.38 -13.91 -2.62
C ILE A 17 -39.96 -14.52 -1.27
N THR A 18 -39.38 -15.72 -1.28
CA THR A 18 -38.89 -16.40 -0.07
C THR A 18 -37.36 -16.41 -0.03
N TRP A 19 -36.80 -16.28 1.17
CA TRP A 19 -35.37 -16.49 1.42
C TRP A 19 -35.09 -18.00 1.47
N VAL A 20 -34.38 -18.53 0.47
CA VAL A 20 -33.84 -19.89 0.51
C VAL A 20 -32.41 -19.88 -0.02
N TYR A 21 -31.46 -20.29 0.83
CA TYR A 21 -30.08 -20.49 0.44
C TYR A 21 -29.97 -21.74 -0.46
N ARG A 22 -29.33 -21.59 -1.65
CA ARG A 22 -28.92 -22.66 -2.60
C ARG A 22 -29.98 -23.35 -3.50
N LYS A 23 -30.82 -22.64 -4.28
CA LYS A 23 -31.43 -23.25 -5.48
C LYS A 23 -31.49 -22.35 -6.72
N LYS A 24 -30.99 -22.88 -7.86
CA LYS A 24 -30.95 -22.30 -9.22
C LYS A 24 -32.32 -22.34 -9.92
N ARG A 25 -33.27 -21.49 -9.54
CA ARG A 25 -34.39 -21.14 -10.46
C ARG A 25 -34.59 -19.64 -10.42
N TYR A 26 -34.71 -19.03 -11.60
CA TYR A 26 -34.93 -17.59 -11.81
C TYR A 26 -36.19 -17.12 -11.06
N ARG A 27 -36.02 -16.73 -9.79
CA ARG A 27 -36.95 -15.90 -9.03
C ARG A 27 -36.22 -14.57 -8.83
N LYS A 28 -36.88 -13.45 -9.06
CA LYS A 28 -36.25 -12.12 -8.92
C LYS A 28 -35.77 -11.95 -7.47
N TYR A 29 -34.46 -12.07 -7.25
CA TYR A 29 -33.84 -11.95 -5.93
C TYR A 29 -33.48 -10.48 -5.69
N PHE A 30 -33.74 -9.99 -4.48
CA PHE A 30 -33.24 -8.68 -4.05
C PHE A 30 -31.73 -8.73 -3.89
N ARG A 31 -31.04 -7.69 -4.38
CA ARG A 31 -29.58 -7.60 -4.30
C ARG A 31 -29.13 -7.24 -2.88
N SER A 32 -29.91 -6.43 -2.18
CA SER A 32 -29.73 -6.10 -0.77
C SER A 32 -30.94 -6.52 0.06
N ARG A 33 -30.73 -6.72 1.36
CA ARG A 33 -31.82 -7.00 2.31
C ARG A 33 -32.75 -5.78 2.45
N LEU A 34 -32.20 -4.58 2.26
CA LEU A 34 -32.95 -3.33 2.22
C LEU A 34 -33.91 -3.23 1.03
N ASP A 35 -33.49 -3.66 -0.16
CA ASP A 35 -34.39 -3.73 -1.32
C ASP A 35 -35.58 -4.66 -1.05
N ALA A 36 -35.35 -5.75 -0.31
CA ALA A 36 -36.42 -6.67 0.09
C ALA A 36 -37.40 -6.04 1.08
N LEU A 37 -36.90 -5.25 2.03
CA LEU A 37 -37.72 -4.52 3.00
C LEU A 37 -38.52 -3.39 2.35
N ARG A 38 -37.90 -2.63 1.44
CA ARG A 38 -38.60 -1.61 0.64
C ARG A 38 -39.74 -2.22 -0.16
N PHE A 39 -39.45 -3.28 -0.92
CA PHE A 39 -40.49 -3.97 -1.68
C PHE A 39 -41.61 -4.49 -0.80
N ARG A 40 -41.29 -5.03 0.38
CA ARG A 40 -42.31 -5.48 1.33
C ARG A 40 -43.18 -4.31 1.80
N ASN A 41 -42.58 -3.16 2.13
CA ASN A 41 -43.31 -1.96 2.55
C ASN A 41 -44.22 -1.45 1.42
N ASP A 42 -43.70 -1.34 0.20
CA ASP A 42 -44.46 -0.92 -0.98
C ASP A 42 -45.67 -1.85 -1.20
N LYS A 43 -45.51 -3.17 -1.00
CA LYS A 43 -46.60 -4.14 -1.11
C LYS A 43 -47.60 -4.08 0.03
N GLU A 44 -47.17 -3.82 1.26
CA GLU A 44 -48.07 -3.63 2.39
C GLU A 44 -48.93 -2.36 2.18
N GLN A 45 -48.36 -1.29 1.60
CA GLN A 45 -49.08 -0.08 1.21
C GLN A 45 -50.06 -0.31 0.05
N GLU A 46 -49.65 -1.01 -1.03
CA GLU A 46 -50.54 -1.37 -2.14
C GLU A 46 -51.78 -2.17 -1.69
N LEU A 47 -51.62 -3.00 -0.65
CA LEU A 47 -52.70 -3.83 -0.09
C LEU A 47 -53.57 -3.10 0.95
N GLY A 48 -53.29 -1.81 1.22
CA GLY A 48 -54.05 -1.00 2.17
C GLY A 48 -53.84 -1.42 3.63
N ILE A 49 -52.75 -2.11 3.94
CA ILE A 49 -52.41 -2.50 5.31
C ILE A 49 -51.95 -1.24 6.05
N VAL A 50 -52.56 -0.96 7.21
CA VAL A 50 -52.19 0.18 8.07
C VAL A 50 -50.69 0.11 8.35
N GLN A 51 -49.98 1.23 8.11
CA GLN A 51 -48.53 1.32 8.32
C GLN A 51 -48.17 0.74 9.69
N ARG A 52 -47.30 -0.28 9.71
CA ARG A 52 -46.77 -0.78 10.98
C ARG A 52 -45.93 0.33 11.59
N THR A 53 -46.30 0.73 12.80
CA THR A 53 -45.50 1.64 13.63
C THR A 53 -44.09 1.09 13.79
N GLY A 54 -43.07 1.81 13.30
CA GLY A 54 -41.66 1.45 13.49
C GLY A 54 -40.93 0.82 12.30
N ILE A 55 -41.56 0.63 11.12
CA ILE A 55 -40.86 0.15 9.91
C ILE A 55 -39.68 1.06 9.54
N GLU A 56 -39.84 2.37 9.70
CA GLU A 56 -38.79 3.35 9.41
C GLU A 56 -37.58 3.17 10.34
N ASN A 57 -37.82 2.88 11.62
CA ASN A 57 -36.76 2.59 12.58
C ASN A 57 -36.03 1.30 12.22
N GLU A 58 -36.77 0.25 11.83
CA GLU A 58 -36.14 -0.99 11.35
C GLU A 58 -35.26 -0.71 10.13
N LEU A 59 -35.77 -0.03 9.11
CA LEU A 59 -35.01 0.36 7.92
C LEU A 59 -33.76 1.18 8.27
N LEU A 60 -33.88 2.12 9.22
CA LEU A 60 -32.78 2.94 9.69
C LEU A 60 -31.70 2.09 10.39
N PHE A 61 -32.07 1.20 11.32
CA PHE A 61 -31.11 0.32 11.99
C PHE A 61 -30.41 -0.62 11.01
N TRP A 62 -31.12 -1.11 9.99
CA TRP A 62 -30.51 -1.94 8.94
C TRP A 62 -29.54 -1.15 8.06
N LEU A 63 -29.89 0.09 7.67
CA LEU A 63 -28.98 0.98 6.95
C LEU A 63 -27.70 1.24 7.75
N LEU A 64 -27.86 1.55 9.03
CA LEU A 64 -26.74 1.78 9.94
C LEU A 64 -25.88 0.53 10.08
N GLY A 65 -26.48 -0.66 10.13
CA GLY A 65 -25.78 -1.94 10.13
C GLY A 65 -24.95 -2.15 8.84
N GLU A 66 -25.56 -1.96 7.67
CA GLU A 66 -24.84 -2.09 6.39
C GLU A 66 -23.68 -1.08 6.25
N ILE A 67 -23.85 0.14 6.78
CA ILE A 67 -22.79 1.16 6.81
C ILE A 67 -21.67 0.70 7.75
N ASN A 68 -22.01 0.22 8.95
CA ASN A 68 -21.03 -0.27 9.92
C ASN A 68 -20.21 -1.44 9.36
N ASP A 69 -20.86 -2.40 8.71
CA ASP A 69 -20.18 -3.52 8.05
C ASP A 69 -19.22 -3.03 6.96
N LYS A 70 -19.64 -2.06 6.15
CA LYS A 70 -18.77 -1.46 5.13
C LYS A 70 -17.59 -0.73 5.76
N LEU A 71 -17.79 0.01 6.85
CA LEU A 71 -16.71 0.68 7.58
C LEU A 71 -15.70 -0.33 8.11
N ASN A 72 -16.14 -1.40 8.78
CA ASN A 72 -15.27 -2.46 9.27
C ASN A 72 -14.46 -3.10 8.13
N THR A 73 -15.10 -3.36 6.98
CA THR A 73 -14.37 -3.93 5.83
C THR A 73 -13.34 -2.97 5.23
N MET A 74 -13.56 -1.64 5.32
CA MET A 74 -12.58 -0.66 4.88
C MET A 74 -11.43 -0.56 5.87
N GLU A 75 -11.70 -0.59 7.17
CA GLU A 75 -10.69 -0.60 8.22
C GLU A 75 -9.76 -1.81 8.09
N GLU A 76 -10.31 -3.01 7.87
CA GLU A 76 -9.51 -4.20 7.59
C GLU A 76 -8.63 -4.05 6.34
N LYS A 77 -9.14 -3.43 5.28
CA LYS A 77 -8.36 -3.19 4.05
C LYS A 77 -7.24 -2.17 4.27
N ILE A 78 -7.50 -1.13 5.06
CA ILE A 78 -6.50 -0.13 5.42
C ILE A 78 -5.38 -0.79 6.23
N GLY A 79 -5.71 -1.60 7.24
CA GLY A 79 -4.68 -2.34 8.01
C GLY A 79 -3.83 -3.28 7.14
N ARG A 80 -4.43 -3.94 6.14
CA ARG A 80 -3.68 -4.74 5.15
C ARG A 80 -2.78 -3.90 4.23
N LEU A 81 -3.19 -2.69 3.89
CA LEU A 81 -2.38 -1.77 3.09
C LEU A 81 -1.21 -1.22 3.91
N GLU A 82 -1.43 -0.83 5.16
CA GLU A 82 -0.39 -0.33 6.06
C GLU A 82 0.71 -1.39 6.27
N THR A 83 0.32 -2.63 6.58
CA THR A 83 1.27 -3.74 6.69
C THR A 83 2.02 -4.03 5.39
N SER A 84 1.35 -3.93 4.24
CA SER A 84 2.00 -4.08 2.93
C SER A 84 3.02 -2.97 2.66
N ILE A 85 2.72 -1.73 3.05
CA ILE A 85 3.64 -0.59 2.87
C ILE A 85 4.88 -0.78 3.73
N LEU A 86 4.73 -1.16 5.00
CA LEU A 86 5.86 -1.43 5.89
C LEU A 86 6.80 -2.49 5.32
N ASN A 87 6.24 -3.61 4.82
CA ASN A 87 7.03 -4.67 4.19
C ASN A 87 7.76 -4.20 2.91
N GLN A 88 7.11 -3.34 2.12
CA GLN A 88 7.74 -2.73 0.94
C GLN A 88 8.87 -1.78 1.32
N GLU A 89 8.71 -0.98 2.37
CA GLU A 89 9.76 -0.10 2.87
C GLU A 89 10.98 -0.88 3.37
N GLU A 90 10.77 -1.98 4.08
CA GLU A 90 11.85 -2.89 4.50
C GLU A 90 12.59 -3.48 3.29
N SER A 91 11.84 -4.00 2.31
CA SER A 91 12.41 -4.52 1.07
C SER A 91 13.20 -3.44 0.31
N LEU A 92 12.71 -2.20 0.29
CA LEU A 92 13.42 -1.07 -0.33
C LEU A 92 14.69 -0.68 0.42
N LYS A 93 14.72 -0.83 1.75
CA LYS A 93 15.96 -0.63 2.53
C LYS A 93 17.01 -1.68 2.17
N GLU A 94 16.62 -2.92 1.91
CA GLU A 94 17.53 -3.98 1.45
C GLU A 94 18.03 -3.76 0.02
N ILE A 95 17.16 -3.26 -0.88
CA ILE A 95 17.48 -3.01 -2.29
C ILE A 95 18.29 -1.73 -2.48
N LYS A 96 18.26 -0.78 -1.53
CA LYS A 96 19.05 0.45 -1.60
C LYS A 96 20.53 0.10 -1.75
N LYS A 97 21.05 0.28 -2.97
CA LYS A 97 22.48 0.18 -3.28
C LYS A 97 23.25 1.02 -2.25
N PRO A 98 24.38 0.53 -1.73
CA PRO A 98 25.23 1.35 -0.88
C PRO A 98 25.55 2.66 -1.62
N PRO A 99 25.61 3.79 -0.90
CA PRO A 99 25.92 5.08 -1.51
C PRO A 99 27.21 4.96 -2.32
N ALA A 100 27.23 5.57 -3.51
CA ALA A 100 28.39 5.54 -4.39
C ALA A 100 29.64 5.93 -3.57
N PRO A 101 30.70 5.11 -3.59
CA PRO A 101 31.85 5.38 -2.74
C PRO A 101 32.46 6.72 -3.17
N LYS A 102 32.58 7.66 -2.22
CA LYS A 102 33.32 8.90 -2.45
C LYS A 102 34.80 8.54 -2.64
N ILE A 103 35.29 8.70 -3.87
CA ILE A 103 36.64 8.36 -4.29
C ILE A 103 37.28 9.53 -5.01
N LEU A 104 38.60 9.67 -4.86
CA LEU A 104 39.40 10.69 -5.54
C LEU A 104 40.41 10.01 -6.45
N ARG A 105 40.65 10.60 -7.63
CA ARG A 105 41.79 10.17 -8.46
C ARG A 105 43.09 10.53 -7.74
N ILE A 106 44.16 9.79 -8.00
CA ILE A 106 45.49 10.13 -7.43
C ILE A 106 45.92 11.56 -7.80
N SER A 107 45.58 12.04 -8.99
CA SER A 107 45.87 13.42 -9.39
C SER A 107 45.15 14.46 -8.52
N GLU A 108 43.91 14.18 -8.13
CA GLU A 108 43.10 15.06 -7.27
C GLU A 108 43.60 14.95 -5.82
N ALA A 109 43.79 13.73 -5.31
CA ALA A 109 44.33 13.49 -3.97
C ALA A 109 45.73 14.11 -3.77
N ALA A 110 46.57 14.11 -4.81
CA ALA A 110 47.88 14.75 -4.81
C ALA A 110 47.80 16.26 -4.60
N LYS A 111 46.84 16.93 -5.25
CA LYS A 111 46.59 18.36 -5.08
C LYS A 111 46.16 18.67 -3.65
N VAL A 112 45.20 17.90 -3.14
CA VAL A 112 44.66 18.08 -1.79
C VAL A 112 45.75 17.87 -0.72
N LEU A 113 46.48 16.76 -0.79
CA LEU A 113 47.53 16.45 0.19
C LEU A 113 48.79 17.30 0.02
N ARG A 114 48.89 18.09 -1.06
CA ARG A 114 50.09 18.86 -1.44
C ARG A 114 51.34 17.97 -1.57
N VAL A 115 51.17 16.78 -2.14
CA VAL A 115 52.23 15.79 -2.35
C VAL A 115 52.33 15.46 -3.83
N SER A 116 53.54 15.15 -4.31
CA SER A 116 53.73 14.71 -5.69
C SER A 116 52.99 13.39 -5.95
N SER A 117 52.44 13.24 -7.16
CA SER A 117 51.71 12.03 -7.56
C SER A 117 52.57 10.76 -7.42
N ARG A 118 53.87 10.87 -7.72
CA ARG A 118 54.85 9.78 -7.55
C ARG A 118 54.99 9.33 -6.09
N LYS A 119 55.07 10.28 -5.16
CA LYS A 119 55.15 9.98 -3.72
C LYS A 119 53.85 9.35 -3.22
N LEU A 120 52.69 9.71 -3.77
CA LEU A 120 51.42 9.03 -3.49
C LEU A 120 51.39 7.58 -4.00
N TYR A 121 51.91 7.31 -5.20
CA TYR A 121 52.07 5.93 -5.68
C TYR A 121 52.99 5.12 -4.76
N TYR A 122 54.09 5.71 -4.31
CA TYR A 122 54.97 5.06 -3.32
C TYR A 122 54.25 4.75 -2.01
N LEU A 123 53.42 5.67 -1.49
CA LEU A 123 52.64 5.46 -0.27
C LEU A 123 51.55 4.39 -0.44
N LEU A 124 50.98 4.26 -1.64
CA LEU A 124 50.07 3.17 -1.99
C LEU A 124 50.79 1.82 -1.99
N ASP A 125 51.99 1.75 -2.57
CA ASP A 125 52.78 0.51 -2.59
C ASP A 125 53.24 0.10 -1.19
N LYS A 126 53.45 1.08 -0.30
CA LYS A 126 53.74 0.86 1.13
C LYS A 126 52.51 0.54 1.98
N GLY A 127 51.30 0.54 1.39
CA GLY A 127 50.06 0.18 2.09
C GLY A 127 49.50 1.24 3.04
N VAL A 128 49.99 2.49 2.97
CA VAL A 128 49.47 3.61 3.78
C VAL A 128 48.06 3.99 3.35
N PHE A 129 47.78 3.90 2.04
CA PHE A 129 46.45 4.10 1.46
C PHE A 129 45.99 2.83 0.76
N LYS A 130 44.67 2.58 0.74
CA LYS A 130 44.09 1.46 0.00
C LYS A 130 43.81 1.87 -1.44
N ARG A 131 44.34 1.09 -2.37
CA ARG A 131 44.09 1.28 -3.81
C ARG A 131 42.67 0.83 -4.15
N TYR A 132 41.89 1.75 -4.69
CA TYR A 132 40.58 1.46 -5.28
C TYR A 132 40.70 1.49 -6.81
N LYS A 133 40.27 0.41 -7.47
CA LYS A 133 40.25 0.30 -8.94
C LYS A 133 38.81 0.11 -9.39
N LEU A 134 38.37 0.94 -10.33
CA LEU A 134 37.12 0.69 -11.04
C LEU A 134 37.42 -0.27 -12.21
N PRO A 135 36.55 -1.27 -12.47
CA PRO A 135 36.82 -2.31 -13.47
C PRO A 135 36.98 -1.78 -14.90
N HIS A 136 36.44 -0.60 -15.21
CA HIS A 136 36.44 -0.02 -16.56
C HIS A 136 37.43 1.14 -16.76
N THR A 137 38.27 1.47 -15.76
CA THR A 137 39.23 2.57 -15.89
C THR A 137 40.64 2.13 -15.49
N ARG A 138 41.63 2.63 -16.24
CA ARG A 138 43.06 2.42 -15.91
C ARG A 138 43.52 3.32 -14.76
N THR A 139 42.70 4.31 -14.39
CA THR A 139 42.98 5.26 -13.32
C THR A 139 42.84 4.62 -11.95
N THR A 140 43.74 5.00 -11.06
CA THR A 140 43.75 4.56 -9.67
C THR A 140 43.11 5.60 -8.77
N PHE A 141 42.32 5.12 -7.82
CA PHE A 141 41.58 5.95 -6.89
C PHE A 141 41.95 5.63 -5.45
N ILE A 142 41.72 6.61 -4.58
CA ILE A 142 41.82 6.50 -3.12
C ILE A 142 40.46 6.86 -2.53
N LYS A 143 40.05 6.20 -1.46
CA LYS A 143 38.81 6.54 -0.75
C LYS A 143 38.95 7.91 -0.09
N LEU A 144 37.92 8.75 -0.22
CA LEU A 144 37.94 10.10 0.32
C LEU A 144 38.17 10.11 1.84
N ASN A 145 37.52 9.19 2.57
CA ASN A 145 37.67 9.03 4.02
C ASN A 145 39.12 8.77 4.47
N GLU A 146 39.96 8.12 3.65
CA GLU A 146 41.37 7.89 4.00
C GLU A 146 42.19 9.17 3.83
N VAL A 147 41.83 10.01 2.87
CA VAL A 147 42.45 11.32 2.63
C VAL A 147 42.04 12.29 3.73
N GLU A 148 40.76 12.35 4.11
CA GLU A 148 40.25 13.14 5.24
C GLU A 148 40.97 12.81 6.55
N LYS A 149 41.11 11.51 6.85
CA LYS A 149 41.87 11.05 8.03
C LYS A 149 43.32 11.51 8.03
N ALA A 150 43.96 11.55 6.87
CA ALA A 150 45.35 12.00 6.74
C ALA A 150 45.49 13.53 6.88
N LEU A 151 44.46 14.29 6.48
CA LEU A 151 44.42 15.75 6.62
C LEU A 151 43.87 16.23 7.98
N GLY A 152 43.13 15.39 8.71
CA GLY A 152 42.46 15.76 9.95
C GLY A 152 41.32 16.76 9.75
N THR A 153 40.73 16.82 8.55
CA THR A 153 39.64 17.74 8.20
C THR A 153 38.47 16.96 7.60
N GLU A 154 37.24 17.39 7.89
CA GLU A 154 36.02 16.68 7.49
C GLU A 154 35.50 17.07 6.09
N ASN A 155 36.00 18.16 5.49
CA ASN A 155 35.49 18.68 4.21
C ASN A 155 36.63 18.99 3.23
N VAL A 156 36.89 18.04 2.33
CA VAL A 156 37.93 18.14 1.29
C VAL A 156 37.41 18.79 0.01
N GLU A 157 36.09 18.87 -0.14
CA GLU A 157 35.43 19.36 -1.37
C GLU A 157 35.81 20.83 -1.70
N ASP A 158 36.09 21.66 -0.68
CA ASP A 158 36.53 23.04 -0.87
C ASP A 158 37.94 23.18 -1.46
N LEU A 159 38.78 22.15 -1.29
CA LEU A 159 40.18 22.15 -1.74
C LEU A 159 40.34 21.68 -3.21
N LEU A 160 39.24 21.26 -3.85
CA LEU A 160 39.22 20.74 -5.22
C LEU A 160 38.83 21.79 -6.28
N ARG A 161 38.59 23.05 -5.88
CA ARG A 161 38.34 24.17 -6.80
C ARG A 161 39.60 24.61 -7.56
#